data_AF-A0AAU1BFV1-F1
#
_entry.id   AF-A0AAU1BFV1-F1
#
_cell.length_a   1.000
_cell.length_b   1.000
_cell.length_c   1.000
_cell.angle_alpha   90.00
_cell.angle_beta   90.00
_cell.angle_gamma   90.00
#
_symmetry.space_group_name_H-M   'P 1'
#
loop_
_entity.id
_entity.type
_entity.pdbx_description
1 polymer ?
#
loop_
_entity_poly.entity_id
_entity_poly.type
_entity_poly.pdbx_seq_one_letter_code
_entity_poly.pdbx_strand_id
1 'polypeptide(L)'
;MAAPIFITPPSRQATYLTASQAWLRGGKFIDQKSGGISDPDVPSDIVNREPPRDGQIASAGNPFAFKLDGVRDEFGNEWNASPVRNGDAFTVDITFGGAVKIRRISAYLTQANWDSNQPLTRAQFDLASPVYRRAFSAAPYSEADEEIPVGLVAPTPLTFSFNLPQRSVGHHVVLLEIDHPDSGDATYQVIDLRFVS
;
A
#
# COMPACT_ATOMS: atom_id res chain seq x y z
N MET A 1 11.47 13.89 -1.66
CA MET A 1 10.03 13.59 -1.47
C MET A 1 9.78 13.49 0.02
N ALA A 2 8.83 14.25 0.55
CA ALA A 2 8.49 14.18 1.96
C ALA A 2 7.67 12.90 2.23
N ALA A 3 8.13 12.08 3.17
CA ALA A 3 7.32 10.98 3.70
C ALA A 3 6.05 11.58 4.36
N PRO A 4 4.91 10.89 4.33
CA PRO A 4 3.82 11.26 5.20
C PRO A 4 4.23 11.14 6.65
N ILE A 5 3.55 11.97 7.41
CA ILE A 5 3.78 12.12 8.82
C ILE A 5 2.95 11.05 9.57
N PHE A 6 1.77 10.69 9.06
CA PHE A 6 0.84 9.76 9.71
C PHE A 6 -0.02 8.96 8.72
N ILE A 7 -0.34 7.72 9.07
CA ILE A 7 -1.39 6.89 8.45
C ILE A 7 -2.27 6.28 9.56
N THR A 8 -3.59 6.30 9.37
CA THR A 8 -4.56 5.74 10.32
C THR A 8 -5.51 4.79 9.58
N PRO A 9 -5.77 3.56 10.09
CA PRO A 9 -5.07 2.90 11.20
C PRO A 9 -3.56 2.78 10.94
N PRO A 10 -2.73 2.69 12.00
CA PRO A 10 -1.29 2.62 11.82
C PRO A 10 -0.92 1.39 11.00
N SER A 11 -0.09 1.60 9.98
CA SER A 11 0.51 0.50 9.23
C SER A 11 1.59 -0.19 10.06
N ARG A 12 1.97 -1.39 9.64
CA ARG A 12 3.13 -2.11 10.15
C ARG A 12 4.39 -1.26 10.02
N GLN A 13 4.59 -0.62 8.88
CA GLN A 13 5.73 0.28 8.66
C GLN A 13 5.70 1.44 9.66
N ALA A 14 4.54 2.08 9.86
CA ALA A 14 4.39 3.20 10.79
C ALA A 14 4.51 2.79 12.26
N THR A 15 4.23 1.53 12.60
CA THR A 15 4.33 1.00 13.96
C THR A 15 5.77 0.64 14.33
N TYR A 16 6.53 0.06 13.40
CA TYR A 16 7.82 -0.59 13.70
C TYR A 16 9.06 0.12 13.10
N LEU A 17 8.86 1.20 12.35
CA LEU A 17 9.93 2.07 11.83
C LEU A 17 9.75 3.51 12.33
N THR A 18 10.78 4.34 12.17
CA THR A 18 10.65 5.77 12.41
C THR A 18 9.78 6.43 11.33
N ALA A 19 9.14 7.56 11.63
CA ALA A 19 8.26 8.25 10.68
C ALA A 19 8.95 8.57 9.34
N SER A 20 10.24 8.93 9.35
CA SER A 20 11.02 9.21 8.14
C SER A 20 11.34 7.95 7.31
N GLN A 21 11.23 6.76 7.91
CA GLN A 21 11.51 5.47 7.28
C GLN A 21 10.23 4.70 6.89
N ALA A 22 9.08 5.05 7.46
CA ALA A 22 7.85 4.28 7.32
C ALA A 22 7.25 4.29 5.90
N TRP A 23 7.70 5.17 5.00
CA TRP A 23 7.20 5.26 3.63
C TRP A 23 8.09 4.52 2.63
N LEU A 24 8.02 3.19 2.70
CA LEU A 24 8.86 2.31 1.90
C LEU A 24 8.42 2.29 0.43
N ARG A 25 9.41 2.44 -0.47
CA ARG A 25 9.21 2.42 -1.92
C ARG A 25 9.80 1.15 -2.53
N GLY A 26 9.08 0.59 -3.50
CA GLY A 26 9.49 -0.51 -4.37
C GLY A 26 8.89 -0.30 -5.76
N GLY A 27 9.26 -1.11 -6.76
CA GLY A 27 8.69 -0.96 -8.10
C GLY A 27 7.17 -1.09 -8.11
N LYS A 28 6.46 -0.22 -8.84
CA LYS A 28 4.99 -0.25 -8.94
C LYS A 28 4.46 -1.41 -9.79
N PHE A 29 3.14 -1.64 -9.72
CA PHE A 29 2.44 -2.73 -10.39
C PHE A 29 2.74 -4.08 -9.73
N ILE A 30 2.26 -4.25 -8.50
CA ILE A 30 2.51 -5.44 -7.65
C ILE A 30 2.06 -6.76 -8.29
N ASP A 31 1.12 -6.75 -9.23
CA ASP A 31 0.71 -7.90 -10.02
C ASP A 31 1.79 -8.37 -11.01
N GLN A 32 2.76 -7.51 -11.31
CA GLN A 32 3.88 -7.79 -12.19
C GLN A 32 5.09 -8.36 -11.43
N LYS A 33 5.97 -9.03 -12.17
CA LYS A 33 7.24 -9.59 -11.68
C LYS A 33 8.49 -9.01 -12.36
N SER A 34 8.30 -8.10 -13.30
CA SER A 34 9.37 -7.44 -14.05
C SER A 34 9.18 -5.93 -14.06
N GLY A 35 10.28 -5.19 -14.21
CA GLY A 35 10.25 -3.77 -14.53
C GLY A 35 10.06 -3.51 -16.03
N GLY A 36 9.97 -2.24 -16.40
CA GLY A 36 9.88 -1.78 -17.81
C GLY A 36 8.47 -1.78 -18.39
N ILE A 37 7.44 -1.98 -17.57
CA ILE A 37 6.03 -1.99 -17.98
C ILE A 37 5.48 -0.57 -17.85
N SER A 38 4.85 -0.08 -18.93
CA SER A 38 4.12 1.19 -18.94
C SER A 38 2.79 1.07 -18.23
N ASP A 39 2.33 2.17 -17.62
CA ASP A 39 0.96 2.25 -17.13
C ASP A 39 -0.02 2.10 -18.32
N PRO A 40 -1.01 1.18 -18.23
CA PRO A 40 -1.92 0.92 -19.34
C PRO A 40 -2.90 2.06 -19.59
N ASP A 41 -3.24 2.83 -18.56
CA ASP A 41 -4.17 3.95 -18.64
C ASP A 41 -3.44 5.24 -19.03
N VAL A 42 -2.19 5.41 -18.58
CA VAL A 42 -1.38 6.61 -18.85
C VAL A 42 0.07 6.25 -19.26
N PRO A 43 0.29 5.86 -20.53
CA PRO A 43 1.62 5.40 -21.00
C PRO A 43 2.76 6.43 -20.90
N SER A 44 2.45 7.71 -20.68
CA SER A 44 3.43 8.78 -20.47
C SER A 44 4.03 8.80 -19.05
N ASP A 45 3.44 8.07 -18.11
CA ASP A 45 4.03 7.90 -16.78
C ASP A 45 5.33 7.08 -16.87
N ILE A 46 6.24 7.29 -15.92
CA ILE A 46 7.49 6.53 -15.87
C ILE A 46 7.20 5.03 -15.71
N VAL A 47 7.83 4.18 -16.53
CA VAL A 47 7.68 2.72 -16.46
C VAL A 47 8.08 2.17 -15.09
N ASN A 48 7.49 1.04 -14.67
CA ASN A 48 7.80 0.48 -13.36
C ASN A 48 9.27 -0.02 -13.24
N ARG A 49 9.81 0.00 -12.02
CA ARG A 49 10.94 -0.88 -11.66
C ARG A 49 10.41 -2.27 -11.32
N GLU A 50 11.31 -3.25 -11.15
CA GLU A 50 10.93 -4.57 -10.63
C GLU A 50 10.19 -4.41 -9.28
N PRO A 51 8.94 -4.89 -9.15
CA PRO A 51 8.19 -4.79 -7.90
C PRO A 51 8.77 -5.68 -6.81
N PRO A 52 8.42 -5.45 -5.52
CA PRO A 52 8.87 -6.30 -4.43
C PRO A 52 8.57 -7.78 -4.67
N ARG A 53 9.53 -8.65 -4.36
CA ARG A 53 9.36 -10.10 -4.50
C ARG A 53 8.38 -10.63 -3.45
N ASP A 54 7.82 -11.80 -3.73
CA ASP A 54 7.07 -12.54 -2.72
C ASP A 54 7.96 -12.81 -1.50
N GLY A 55 7.42 -12.58 -0.31
CA GLY A 55 8.18 -12.57 0.95
C GLY A 55 8.95 -11.27 1.21
N GLN A 56 8.81 -10.24 0.38
CA GLN A 56 9.44 -8.92 0.55
C GLN A 56 8.44 -7.76 0.36
N ILE A 57 7.15 -8.05 0.38
CA ILE A 57 6.09 -7.08 0.09
C ILE A 57 6.00 -6.03 1.21
N ALA A 58 6.13 -6.42 2.48
CA ALA A 58 5.97 -5.49 3.60
C ALA A 58 7.15 -4.52 3.72
N SER A 59 8.37 -4.96 3.40
CA SER A 59 9.55 -4.09 3.31
C SER A 59 9.64 -3.30 2.01
N ALA A 60 8.73 -3.54 1.05
CA ALA A 60 8.86 -3.07 -0.33
C ALA A 60 10.22 -3.43 -0.98
N GLY A 61 10.83 -4.54 -0.57
CA GLY A 61 12.16 -4.96 -1.02
C GLY A 61 13.33 -4.19 -0.40
N ASN A 62 13.10 -3.34 0.61
CA ASN A 62 14.14 -2.53 1.23
C ASN A 62 14.94 -3.35 2.26
N PRO A 63 16.27 -3.52 2.09
CA PRO A 63 17.07 -4.36 2.98
C PRO A 63 17.05 -3.94 4.45
N PHE A 64 16.97 -2.64 4.75
CA PHE A 64 16.94 -2.17 6.14
C PHE A 64 15.62 -2.47 6.85
N ALA A 65 14.55 -2.76 6.10
CA ALA A 65 13.20 -3.00 6.60
C ALA A 65 12.82 -4.49 6.53
N PHE A 66 13.77 -5.40 6.26
CA PHE A 66 13.52 -6.84 6.10
C PHE A 66 12.75 -7.47 7.27
N LYS A 67 12.90 -6.92 8.49
CA LYS A 67 12.17 -7.39 9.67
C LYS A 67 10.64 -7.30 9.52
N LEU A 68 10.14 -6.42 8.66
CA LEU A 68 8.70 -6.25 8.41
C LEU A 68 8.11 -7.42 7.60
N ASP A 69 8.94 -8.18 6.90
CA ASP A 69 8.54 -9.32 6.08
C ASP A 69 8.30 -10.60 6.89
N GLY A 70 8.60 -10.57 8.19
CA GLY A 70 8.34 -11.66 9.11
C GLY A 70 6.85 -12.01 9.25
N VAL A 71 6.60 -13.24 9.67
CA VAL A 71 5.27 -13.70 10.09
C VAL A 71 4.88 -13.09 11.45
N ARG A 72 5.88 -12.76 12.25
CA ARG A 72 5.80 -12.17 13.58
C ARG A 72 6.77 -11.00 13.65
N ASP A 73 6.60 -10.15 14.67
CA ASP A 73 7.54 -9.06 14.91
C ASP A 73 8.93 -9.58 15.33
N GLU A 74 9.89 -8.68 15.50
CA GLU A 74 11.28 -9.03 15.82
C GLU A 74 11.46 -9.70 17.19
N PHE A 75 10.42 -9.71 18.03
CA PHE A 75 10.39 -10.36 19.34
C PHE A 75 9.54 -11.64 19.34
N GLY A 76 8.98 -12.03 18.19
CA GLY A 76 8.12 -13.21 18.07
C GLY A 76 6.67 -12.98 18.51
N ASN A 77 6.23 -11.73 18.67
CA ASN A 77 4.82 -11.41 18.91
C ASN A 77 4.03 -11.33 17.60
N GLU A 78 2.72 -11.47 17.71
CA GLU A 78 1.83 -11.15 16.60
C GLU A 78 1.92 -9.67 16.25
N TRP A 79 1.76 -9.35 14.96
CA TRP A 79 1.71 -7.97 14.49
C TRP A 79 0.58 -7.19 15.18
N ASN A 80 0.83 -5.91 15.46
CA ASN A 80 -0.17 -5.01 16.03
C ASN A 80 -1.36 -4.84 15.06
N ALA A 81 -2.44 -5.57 15.32
CA ALA A 81 -3.58 -5.69 14.42
C ALA A 81 -4.82 -4.97 14.95
N SER A 82 -5.47 -4.18 14.09
CA SER A 82 -6.70 -3.47 14.45
C SER A 82 -7.90 -4.42 14.47
N PRO A 83 -8.70 -4.50 15.56
CA PRO A 83 -9.90 -5.34 15.59
C PRO A 83 -10.98 -4.78 14.68
N VAL A 84 -11.58 -5.64 13.84
CA VAL A 84 -12.61 -5.28 12.86
C VAL A 84 -13.65 -6.41 12.74
N ARG A 85 -14.82 -6.11 12.22
CA ARG A 85 -15.86 -7.09 11.88
C ARG A 85 -16.17 -7.10 10.39
N ASN A 86 -16.73 -8.21 9.95
CA ASN A 86 -17.26 -8.34 8.60
C ASN A 86 -18.34 -7.28 8.35
N GLY A 87 -18.23 -6.56 7.23
CA GLY A 87 -19.16 -5.49 6.86
C GLY A 87 -18.85 -4.12 7.45
N ASP A 88 -17.86 -3.99 8.35
CA ASP A 88 -17.45 -2.69 8.87
C ASP A 88 -16.99 -1.77 7.72
N ALA A 89 -17.34 -0.49 7.82
CA ALA A 89 -16.73 0.55 7.01
C ALA A 89 -15.30 0.77 7.51
N PHE A 90 -14.31 0.46 6.67
CA PHE A 90 -12.90 0.65 6.98
C PHE A 90 -12.39 1.90 6.28
N THR A 91 -11.97 2.88 7.08
CA THR A 91 -11.46 4.18 6.61
C THR A 91 -9.95 4.23 6.80
N VAL A 92 -9.24 4.68 5.77
CA VAL A 92 -7.82 4.99 5.80
C VAL A 92 -7.63 6.49 5.60
N ASP A 93 -6.85 7.10 6.50
CA ASP A 93 -6.42 8.49 6.43
C ASP A 93 -4.90 8.55 6.30
N ILE A 94 -4.40 9.32 5.33
CA ILE A 94 -2.97 9.53 5.11
C ILE A 94 -2.66 11.03 5.13
N THR A 95 -1.74 11.46 6.00
CA THR A 95 -1.27 12.85 6.06
C THR A 95 0.13 12.95 5.50
N PHE A 96 0.29 13.58 4.33
CA PHE A 96 1.58 13.79 3.69
C PHE A 96 2.37 14.95 4.30
N GLY A 97 3.69 14.80 4.43
CA GLY A 97 4.59 15.86 4.92
C GLY A 97 5.06 16.84 3.84
N GLY A 98 4.54 16.71 2.61
CA GLY A 98 4.84 17.55 1.45
C GLY A 98 4.08 17.03 0.23
N ALA A 99 4.25 17.70 -0.91
CA ALA A 99 3.55 17.31 -2.13
C ALA A 99 3.93 15.89 -2.59
N VAL A 100 2.91 15.08 -2.88
CA VAL A 100 3.05 13.72 -3.41
C VAL A 100 2.15 13.59 -4.63
N LYS A 101 2.75 13.24 -5.78
CA LYS A 101 2.00 12.87 -6.98
C LYS A 101 1.55 11.41 -6.90
N ILE A 102 0.27 11.16 -7.13
CA ILE A 102 -0.32 9.82 -7.09
C ILE A 102 -1.08 9.56 -8.39
N ARG A 103 -0.74 8.49 -9.10
CA ARG A 103 -1.51 8.00 -10.24
C ARG A 103 -2.71 7.20 -9.76
N ARG A 104 -2.46 6.29 -8.82
CA ARG A 104 -3.43 5.33 -8.36
C ARG A 104 -3.16 4.91 -6.92
N ILE A 105 -4.25 4.68 -6.20
CA ILE A 105 -4.26 3.98 -4.92
C ILE A 105 -5.00 2.67 -5.14
N SER A 106 -4.45 1.58 -4.66
CA SER A 106 -5.12 0.28 -4.63
C SER A 106 -4.94 -0.37 -3.27
N ALA A 107 -6.06 -0.83 -2.70
CA ALA A 107 -6.08 -1.59 -1.47
C ALA A 107 -6.50 -3.03 -1.78
N TYR A 108 -5.67 -3.99 -1.37
CA TYR A 108 -5.93 -5.42 -1.51
C TYR A 108 -6.06 -6.01 -0.12
N LEU A 109 -7.04 -6.90 0.08
CA LEU A 109 -7.23 -7.60 1.34
C LEU A 109 -6.91 -9.08 1.12
N THR A 110 -6.17 -9.70 2.05
CA THR A 110 -5.87 -11.13 1.97
C THR A 110 -7.15 -11.95 1.82
N GLN A 111 -7.06 -13.07 1.09
CA GLN A 111 -8.20 -13.96 0.82
C GLN A 111 -8.69 -14.64 2.11
N ALA A 112 -9.94 -15.12 2.12
CA ALA A 112 -10.57 -15.68 3.32
C ALA A 112 -9.88 -16.95 3.85
N ASN A 113 -9.15 -17.69 3.01
CA ASN A 113 -8.43 -18.91 3.35
C ASN A 113 -6.91 -18.75 3.25
N TRP A 114 -6.39 -17.52 3.33
CA TRP A 114 -4.95 -17.28 3.28
C TRP A 114 -4.23 -17.89 4.49
N ASP A 115 -2.99 -18.37 4.28
CA ASP A 115 -2.15 -18.85 5.38
C ASP A 115 -1.39 -17.67 6.03
N SER A 116 -1.86 -17.25 7.21
CA SER A 116 -1.25 -16.17 7.99
C SER A 116 0.07 -16.57 8.65
N ASN A 117 0.50 -17.83 8.55
CA ASN A 117 1.81 -18.29 9.04
C ASN A 117 2.91 -18.24 7.97
N GLN A 118 2.66 -17.60 6.84
CA GLN A 118 3.63 -17.41 5.76
C GLN A 118 3.91 -15.93 5.52
N PRO A 119 5.13 -15.57 5.08
CA PRO A 119 5.41 -14.23 4.57
C PRO A 119 4.43 -13.82 3.47
N LEU A 120 4.23 -12.51 3.31
CA LEU A 120 3.28 -11.98 2.33
C LEU A 120 3.70 -12.32 0.90
N THR A 121 2.78 -12.89 0.12
CA THR A 121 2.97 -13.21 -1.30
C THR A 121 1.77 -12.72 -2.11
N ARG A 122 1.97 -12.48 -3.41
CA ARG A 122 0.88 -12.10 -4.34
C ARG A 122 -0.30 -13.07 -4.31
N ALA A 123 -0.04 -14.38 -4.17
CA ALA A 123 -1.04 -15.43 -4.19
C ALA A 123 -2.05 -15.35 -3.03
N GLN A 124 -1.73 -14.63 -1.95
CA GLN A 124 -2.61 -14.44 -0.79
C GLN A 124 -3.63 -13.33 -1.01
N PHE A 125 -3.52 -12.55 -2.09
CA PHE A 125 -4.40 -11.43 -2.43
C PHE A 125 -5.17 -11.73 -3.73
N ASP A 126 -6.32 -11.11 -3.92
CA ASP A 126 -6.94 -10.98 -5.25
C ASP A 126 -6.47 -9.65 -5.86
N LEU A 127 -5.39 -9.70 -6.64
CA LEU A 127 -4.81 -8.50 -7.25
C LEU A 127 -5.62 -7.98 -8.46
N ALA A 128 -6.53 -8.80 -9.00
CA ALA A 128 -7.41 -8.38 -10.08
C ALA A 128 -8.61 -7.58 -9.55
N SER A 129 -9.04 -7.86 -8.31
CA SER A 129 -10.20 -7.22 -7.68
C SER A 129 -9.82 -6.56 -6.34
N PRO A 130 -9.14 -5.40 -6.36
CA PRO A 130 -8.86 -4.67 -5.13
C PRO A 130 -10.16 -4.28 -4.40
N VAL A 131 -10.14 -4.31 -3.07
CA VAL A 131 -11.28 -3.88 -2.24
C VAL A 131 -11.51 -2.36 -2.32
N TYR A 132 -10.50 -1.62 -2.76
CA TYR A 132 -10.60 -0.21 -3.10
C TYR A 132 -9.61 0.14 -4.21
N ARG A 133 -10.05 0.93 -5.20
CA ARG A 133 -9.17 1.52 -6.21
C ARG A 133 -9.64 2.93 -6.53
N ARG A 134 -8.70 3.87 -6.56
CA ARG A 134 -8.91 5.23 -7.06
C ARG A 134 -7.77 5.61 -7.98
N ALA A 135 -8.10 5.91 -9.23
CA ALA A 135 -7.17 6.48 -10.19
C ALA A 135 -7.40 7.99 -10.28
N PHE A 136 -6.31 8.71 -10.51
CA PHE A 136 -6.31 10.14 -10.79
C PHE A 136 -6.04 10.31 -12.28
N SER A 137 -6.83 11.14 -12.98
CA SER A 137 -6.92 11.12 -14.45
C SER A 137 -6.04 12.13 -15.17
N ALA A 138 -5.38 13.04 -14.46
CA ALA A 138 -4.57 14.06 -15.10
C ALA A 138 -3.26 13.50 -15.67
N ALA A 139 -2.88 14.00 -16.84
CA ALA A 139 -1.69 13.59 -17.58
C ALA A 139 -1.31 14.71 -18.58
N PRO A 140 -0.02 14.84 -18.93
CA PRO A 140 1.13 14.10 -18.39
C PRO A 140 1.46 14.56 -16.96
N TYR A 141 2.15 13.71 -16.18
CA TYR A 141 2.50 14.06 -14.80
C TYR A 141 3.43 15.28 -14.68
N SER A 142 4.14 15.61 -15.75
CA SER A 142 5.07 16.74 -15.84
C SER A 142 4.37 18.09 -15.82
N GLU A 143 3.11 18.14 -16.23
CA GLU A 143 2.30 19.38 -16.20
C GLU A 143 1.59 19.58 -14.86
N ALA A 144 1.73 18.63 -13.92
CA ALA A 144 1.23 18.79 -12.57
C ALA A 144 2.25 19.49 -11.67
N ASP A 145 1.87 20.61 -11.08
CA ASP A 145 2.61 21.27 -10.01
C ASP A 145 1.67 21.66 -8.84
N GLU A 146 2.19 22.34 -7.82
CA GLU A 146 1.39 22.76 -6.66
C GLU A 146 0.38 23.87 -6.99
N GLU A 147 0.60 24.64 -8.06
CA GLU A 147 -0.21 25.80 -8.46
C GLU A 147 -1.31 25.41 -9.47
N ILE A 148 -1.04 24.35 -10.25
CA ILE A 148 -1.93 23.67 -11.16
C ILE A 148 -2.08 22.24 -10.63
N PRO A 149 -2.98 22.01 -9.64
CA PRO A 149 -3.39 20.68 -9.26
C PRO A 149 -4.27 20.11 -10.37
N VAL A 150 -3.68 19.82 -11.53
CA VAL A 150 -4.24 18.90 -12.52
C VAL A 150 -4.26 17.54 -11.82
N GLY A 151 -5.22 17.35 -10.92
CA GLY A 151 -5.69 16.10 -10.32
C GLY A 151 -4.68 15.12 -9.69
N LEU A 152 -3.37 15.35 -9.73
CA LEU A 152 -2.35 14.35 -9.39
C LEU A 152 -1.67 14.58 -8.05
N VAL A 153 -1.59 15.83 -7.58
CA VAL A 153 -1.08 16.14 -6.24
C VAL A 153 -2.13 15.70 -5.23
N ALA A 154 -1.76 14.76 -4.36
CA ALA A 154 -2.68 14.21 -3.38
C ALA A 154 -3.13 15.27 -2.37
N PRO A 155 -4.42 15.33 -2.01
CA PRO A 155 -4.86 16.14 -0.88
C PRO A 155 -4.21 15.60 0.40
N THR A 156 -4.01 16.48 1.39
CA THR A 156 -3.55 16.09 2.73
C THR A 156 -4.49 16.71 3.77
N PRO A 157 -5.22 15.90 4.56
CA PRO A 157 -5.24 14.43 4.53
C PRO A 157 -5.90 13.86 3.26
N LEU A 158 -5.42 12.69 2.84
CA LEU A 158 -6.06 11.83 1.85
C LEU A 158 -6.86 10.76 2.59
N THR A 159 -8.18 10.83 2.47
CA THR A 159 -9.11 9.90 3.10
C THR A 159 -9.79 9.02 2.06
N PHE A 160 -9.92 7.74 2.35
CA PHE A 160 -10.77 6.82 1.59
C PHE A 160 -11.32 5.71 2.46
N SER A 161 -12.47 5.17 2.06
CA SER A 161 -13.15 4.09 2.81
C SER A 161 -13.69 3.02 1.87
N PHE A 162 -13.80 1.80 2.40
CA PHE A 162 -14.45 0.66 1.75
C PHE A 162 -15.05 -0.26 2.81
N ASN A 163 -16.06 -1.05 2.43
CA ASN A 163 -16.65 -2.03 3.35
C ASN A 163 -15.79 -3.28 3.36
N LEU A 164 -15.50 -3.81 4.55
CA LEU A 164 -14.76 -5.05 4.68
C LEU A 164 -15.61 -6.23 4.20
N PRO A 165 -15.15 -6.99 3.19
CA PRO A 165 -15.85 -8.18 2.74
C PRO A 165 -15.80 -9.27 3.81
N GLN A 166 -16.59 -10.33 3.62
CA GLN A 166 -16.56 -11.50 4.51
C GLN A 166 -15.17 -12.13 4.56
N ARG A 167 -14.66 -12.35 5.77
CA ARG A 167 -13.40 -13.01 6.09
C ARG A 167 -13.55 -13.94 7.28
N SER A 168 -12.64 -14.90 7.37
CA SER A 168 -12.49 -15.75 8.55
C SER A 168 -12.09 -14.92 9.77
N VAL A 169 -12.54 -15.33 10.94
CA VAL A 169 -12.03 -14.79 12.21
C VAL A 169 -10.52 -15.03 12.28
N GLY A 170 -9.76 -14.00 12.63
CA GLY A 170 -8.31 -14.09 12.72
C GLY A 170 -7.57 -12.96 12.02
N HIS A 171 -6.28 -13.18 11.77
CA HIS A 171 -5.38 -12.18 11.18
C HIS A 171 -5.62 -12.04 9.68
N HIS A 172 -5.73 -10.80 9.22
CA HIS A 172 -5.80 -10.43 7.81
C HIS A 172 -4.95 -9.20 7.56
N VAL A 173 -4.61 -8.96 6.29
CA VAL A 173 -3.78 -7.81 5.90
C VAL A 173 -4.47 -7.02 4.80
N VAL A 174 -4.56 -5.70 4.99
CA VAL A 174 -4.76 -4.76 3.90
C VAL A 174 -3.39 -4.32 3.38
N LEU A 175 -3.10 -4.61 2.12
CA LEU A 175 -1.96 -4.10 1.38
C LEU A 175 -2.40 -2.85 0.61
N LEU A 176 -1.81 -1.71 0.91
CA LEU A 176 -1.94 -0.50 0.12
C LEU A 176 -0.75 -0.38 -0.84
N GLU A 177 -1.05 -0.15 -2.11
CA GLU A 177 -0.12 0.22 -3.16
C GLU A 177 -0.50 1.63 -3.66
N ILE A 178 0.46 2.56 -3.62
CA ILE A 178 0.28 3.94 -4.08
C ILE A 178 1.26 4.20 -5.21
N ASP A 179 0.79 4.22 -6.44
CA ASP A 179 1.61 4.39 -7.64
C ASP A 179 2.02 5.86 -7.80
N HIS A 180 3.31 6.09 -8.00
CA HIS A 180 3.84 7.40 -8.32
C HIS A 180 4.05 7.54 -9.84
N PRO A 181 3.46 8.55 -10.49
CA PRO A 181 3.55 8.69 -11.95
C PRO A 181 4.93 9.17 -12.42
N ASP A 182 5.63 9.91 -11.55
CA ASP A 182 6.93 10.54 -11.78
C ASP A 182 8.13 9.65 -11.45
N SER A 183 7.88 8.38 -11.13
CA SER A 183 8.92 7.38 -10.87
C SER A 183 8.44 5.97 -11.24
N GLY A 184 9.38 5.03 -11.28
CA GLY A 184 9.05 3.61 -11.45
C GLY A 184 8.56 2.92 -10.18
N ASP A 185 8.32 3.69 -9.11
CA ASP A 185 8.01 3.17 -7.78
C ASP A 185 6.54 3.35 -7.38
N ALA A 186 6.10 2.48 -6.48
CA ALA A 186 4.95 2.68 -5.61
C ALA A 186 5.42 2.73 -4.16
N THR A 187 4.65 3.42 -3.31
CA THR A 187 4.74 3.19 -1.87
C THR A 187 3.88 1.99 -1.48
N TYR A 188 4.43 1.12 -0.63
CA TYR A 188 3.70 0.01 -0.02
C TYR A 188 3.44 0.27 1.46
N GLN A 189 2.20 0.05 1.92
CA GLN A 189 1.83 0.05 3.34
C GLN A 189 1.03 -1.21 3.66
N VAL A 190 1.34 -1.84 4.79
CA VAL A 190 0.66 -3.04 5.29
C VAL A 190 -0.11 -2.65 6.53
N ILE A 191 -1.43 -2.81 6.53
CA ILE A 191 -2.26 -2.60 7.73
C ILE A 191 -2.74 -3.96 8.21
N ASP A 192 -2.32 -4.32 9.42
CA ASP A 192 -2.68 -5.58 10.06
C ASP A 192 -4.08 -5.46 10.69
N LEU A 193 -4.95 -6.43 10.40
CA LEU A 193 -6.32 -6.50 10.89
C LEU A 193 -6.55 -7.79 11.67
N ARG A 194 -7.43 -7.72 12.67
CA ARG A 194 -7.99 -8.88 13.37
C ARG A 194 -9.49 -8.91 13.17
N PHE A 195 -9.97 -9.81 12.31
CA PHE A 195 -11.40 -10.08 12.21
C PHE A 195 -11.89 -10.78 13.47
N VAL A 196 -12.87 -10.19 14.13
CA VAL A 196 -13.56 -10.73 15.30
C VAL A 196 -15.02 -11.04 14.97
N SER A 197 -15.66 -11.85 15.80
CA SER A 197 -17.10 -12.16 15.70
C SER A 197 -17.99 -10.95 15.99
#